data_AF-A0A843JZ50-F1
#
_entry.id   AF-A0A843JZ50-F1
#
_cell.length_a   1.000
_cell.length_b   1.000
_cell.length_c   1.000
_cell.angle_alpha   90.00
_cell.angle_beta   90.00
_cell.angle_gamma   90.00
#
_symmetry.space_group_name_H-M   'P 1'
#
loop_
_entity.id
_entity.type
_entity.pdbx_description
1 polymer ?
#
loop_
_entity_poly.entity_id
_entity_poly.type
_entity_poly.pdbx_seq_one_letter_code
_entity_poly.pdbx_strand_id
1 'polypeptide(L)'
;MINKKAQGLSTSTIILLVLGIIILVVLVLGFRSGWEPLSELMGGKNNLDTIATSCNSACTTSSKYNYCSVMKEVKDGKNPKFEATCNDLATNPVYTSRNYGIPTCPGLCTD
;
A
#
# COMPACT_ATOMS: atom_id res chain seq x y z
N MET A 1 42.18 34.17 -29.80
CA MET A 1 40.76 33.85 -30.10
C MET A 1 40.41 32.56 -29.38
N ILE A 2 39.60 32.63 -28.31
CA ILE A 2 39.20 31.45 -27.53
C ILE A 2 38.14 30.72 -28.34
N ASN A 3 38.53 29.64 -29.00
CA ASN A 3 37.62 28.71 -29.68
C ASN A 3 36.72 28.05 -28.62
N LYS A 4 35.52 28.59 -28.40
CA LYS A 4 34.47 27.90 -27.64
C LYS A 4 33.92 26.77 -28.50
N LYS A 5 34.56 25.61 -28.47
CA LYS A 5 33.92 24.36 -28.91
C LYS A 5 32.86 24.03 -27.86
N ALA A 6 31.64 24.53 -28.05
CA ALA A 6 30.49 23.96 -27.39
C ALA A 6 30.45 22.50 -27.84
N GLN A 7 30.85 21.60 -26.93
CA GLN A 7 30.88 20.18 -27.18
C GLN A 7 29.44 19.78 -27.48
N GLY A 8 29.14 19.51 -28.74
CA GLY A 8 27.80 19.13 -29.17
C GLY A 8 27.43 17.85 -28.45
N LEU A 9 26.61 17.98 -27.41
CA LEU A 9 26.01 16.85 -26.75
C LEU A 9 25.17 16.13 -27.79
N SER A 10 25.44 14.83 -27.98
CA SER A 10 24.63 13.98 -28.85
C SER A 10 23.16 14.15 -28.46
N THR A 11 22.29 14.26 -29.45
CA THR A 11 20.83 14.35 -29.26
C THR A 11 20.32 13.23 -28.35
N SER A 12 20.92 12.04 -28.44
CA SER A 12 20.62 10.92 -27.55
C SER A 12 20.91 11.23 -26.08
N THR A 13 22.01 11.92 -25.78
CA THR A 13 22.35 12.31 -24.40
C THR A 13 21.39 13.37 -23.86
N ILE A 14 20.94 14.31 -24.69
CA ILE A 14 19.95 15.31 -24.30
C ILE A 14 18.62 14.61 -23.95
N ILE A 15 18.18 13.65 -24.78
CA ILE A 15 16.96 12.87 -24.53
C ILE A 15 17.05 12.11 -23.20
N LEU A 16 18.18 11.45 -22.94
CA LEU A 16 18.40 10.71 -21.68
C LEU A 16 18.40 11.62 -20.45
N LEU A 17 18.98 12.82 -20.55
CA LEU A 17 18.94 13.79 -19.46
C LEU A 17 17.51 14.27 -19.18
N VAL A 18 16.73 14.56 -20.22
CA VAL A 18 15.34 14.98 -20.07
C VAL A 18 14.49 13.86 -19.45
N LEU A 19 14.62 12.62 -19.93
CA LEU A 19 13.94 11.46 -19.34
C LEU A 19 14.36 11.23 -17.88
N GLY A 20 15.65 11.34 -17.57
CA GLY A 20 16.16 11.18 -16.21
C GLY A 20 15.60 12.23 -15.25
N ILE A 21 15.50 13.49 -15.68
CA ILE A 21 14.90 14.57 -14.88
C ILE A 21 13.40 14.31 -14.67
N ILE A 22 12.68 13.89 -15.71
CA ILE A 22 11.24 13.57 -15.60
C ILE A 22 11.02 12.45 -14.57
N ILE A 23 11.80 11.37 -14.64
CA ILE A 23 11.71 10.27 -13.69
C ILE A 23 12.01 10.75 -12.25
N LEU A 24 13.04 11.57 -12.07
CA LEU A 24 13.38 12.13 -10.76
C LEU A 24 12.24 12.97 -10.18
N VAL A 25 11.61 13.81 -10.99
CA VAL A 25 10.47 14.63 -10.55
C VAL A 25 9.29 13.74 -10.14
N VAL A 26 8.96 12.71 -10.93
CA VAL A 26 7.89 11.76 -10.60
C VAL A 26 8.19 11.01 -9.30
N LEU A 27 9.43 10.55 -9.11
CA LEU A 27 9.82 9.86 -7.88
C LEU A 27 9.76 10.78 -6.65
N VAL A 28 10.24 12.01 -6.75
CA VAL A 28 10.16 12.97 -5.64
C VAL A 28 8.71 13.26 -5.27
N LEU A 29 7.84 13.51 -6.26
CA LEU A 29 6.42 13.74 -6.02
C LEU A 29 5.72 12.49 -5.45
N GLY A 30 6.02 11.31 -5.99
CA GLY A 30 5.47 10.03 -5.54
C GLY A 30 5.89 9.67 -4.11
N PHE A 31 7.15 9.90 -3.74
CA PHE A 31 7.60 9.68 -2.36
C PHE A 31 7.08 10.74 -1.37
N ARG A 32 6.83 11.98 -1.84
CA ARG A 32 6.32 13.05 -0.97
C ARG A 32 4.83 12.96 -0.69
N SER A 33 4.02 12.64 -1.71
CA SER A 33 2.56 12.53 -1.61
C SER A 33 2.08 11.11 -1.34
N GLY A 34 2.97 10.11 -1.43
CA GLY A 34 2.61 8.71 -1.39
C GLY A 34 2.08 8.19 -2.74
N TRP A 35 2.11 6.87 -2.91
CA TRP A 35 1.65 6.20 -4.14
C TRP A 35 0.12 5.96 -4.16
N GLU A 36 -0.64 6.53 -3.23
CA GLU A 36 -2.09 6.37 -3.12
C GLU A 36 -2.86 6.63 -4.41
N PRO A 37 -2.72 7.79 -5.09
CA PRO A 37 -3.50 8.08 -6.31
C PRO A 37 -3.13 7.15 -7.48
N LEU A 38 -1.89 6.67 -7.53
CA LEU A 38 -1.47 5.68 -8.53
C LEU A 38 -2.06 4.30 -8.23
N SER A 39 -2.13 3.93 -6.95
CA SER A 39 -2.73 2.66 -6.51
C SER A 39 -4.26 2.63 -6.73
N GLU A 40 -4.91 3.79 -6.69
CA GLU A 40 -6.33 3.95 -6.93
C GLU A 40 -6.67 3.94 -8.43
N LEU A 41 -5.84 4.60 -9.26
CA LEU A 41 -5.95 4.60 -10.72
C LEU A 41 -5.66 3.22 -11.34
N MET A 42 -4.82 2.39 -10.71
CA MET A 42 -4.60 1.00 -11.10
C MET A 42 -5.68 0.03 -10.61
N GLY A 43 -6.90 0.54 -10.36
CA GLY A 43 -8.05 -0.23 -9.91
C GLY A 43 -7.86 -0.68 -8.48
N GLY A 44 -8.16 0.23 -7.53
CA GLY A 44 -8.11 0.04 -6.07
C GLY A 44 -7.87 -1.40 -5.64
N LYS A 45 -6.58 -1.78 -5.61
CA LYS A 45 -6.17 -3.17 -5.52
C LYS A 45 -6.82 -3.80 -4.29
N ASN A 46 -7.28 -5.03 -4.46
CA ASN A 46 -7.66 -5.80 -3.29
C ASN A 46 -6.51 -5.70 -2.27
N ASN A 47 -6.83 -5.43 -1.02
CA ASN A 47 -5.81 -5.26 0.02
C ASN A 47 -5.86 -6.40 1.04
N LEU A 48 -6.56 -7.48 0.71
CA LEU A 48 -6.74 -8.65 1.58
C LEU A 48 -5.41 -9.22 2.05
N ASP A 49 -4.41 -9.36 1.18
CA ASP A 49 -3.09 -9.90 1.56
C ASP A 49 -2.36 -8.97 2.54
N THR A 50 -2.46 -7.66 2.33
CA THR A 50 -1.88 -6.66 3.24
C THR A 50 -2.57 -6.69 4.59
N ILE A 51 -3.90 -6.80 4.61
CA ILE A 51 -4.68 -6.90 5.83
C ILE A 51 -4.37 -8.21 6.57
N ALA A 52 -4.35 -9.34 5.87
CA ALA A 52 -4.01 -10.64 6.43
C ALA A 52 -2.62 -10.64 7.05
N THR A 53 -1.63 -10.08 6.35
CA THR A 53 -0.26 -9.93 6.87
C THR A 53 -0.23 -9.06 8.12
N SER A 54 -0.94 -7.93 8.11
CA SER A 54 -1.03 -7.02 9.25
C SER A 54 -1.69 -7.68 10.46
N CYS A 55 -2.80 -8.40 10.26
CA CYS A 55 -3.51 -9.10 11.31
C CYS A 55 -2.71 -10.28 11.88
N ASN A 56 -2.03 -11.04 11.02
CA ASN A 56 -1.14 -12.12 11.44
C ASN A 56 0.04 -11.58 12.26
N SER A 57 0.62 -10.44 11.84
CA SER A 57 1.70 -9.79 12.58
C SER A 57 1.22 -9.28 13.94
N ALA A 58 0.06 -8.64 14.01
CA ALA A 58 -0.51 -8.17 15.28
C ALA A 58 -0.85 -9.33 16.22
N CYS A 59 -1.32 -10.45 15.67
CA CYS A 59 -1.59 -11.68 16.42
C CYS A 59 -0.31 -12.29 17.01
N THR A 60 0.69 -12.53 16.17
CA THR A 60 1.95 -13.19 16.58
C THR A 60 2.76 -12.32 17.55
N THR A 61 2.66 -11.00 17.45
CA THR A 61 3.30 -10.05 18.37
C THR A 61 2.47 -9.71 19.61
N SER A 62 1.31 -10.36 19.81
CA SER A 62 0.37 -10.07 20.91
C SER A 62 -0.01 -8.59 21.02
N SER A 63 -0.11 -7.90 19.89
CA SER A 63 -0.43 -6.47 19.84
C SER A 63 -1.93 -6.24 19.94
N LYS A 64 -2.47 -6.21 21.17
CA LYS A 64 -3.90 -6.05 21.48
C LYS A 64 -4.53 -4.86 20.75
N TYR A 65 -3.94 -3.67 20.85
CA TYR A 65 -4.48 -2.46 20.21
C TYR A 65 -4.58 -2.61 18.68
N ASN A 66 -3.52 -3.10 18.03
CA ASN A 66 -3.46 -3.23 16.57
C ASN A 66 -4.40 -4.31 16.03
N TYR A 67 -4.70 -5.34 16.82
CA TYR A 67 -5.60 -6.42 16.42
C TYR A 67 -7.07 -6.11 16.75
N CYS A 68 -7.33 -5.54 17.93
CA CYS A 68 -8.68 -5.41 18.49
C CYS A 68 -9.31 -4.02 18.34
N SER A 69 -8.51 -2.97 18.08
CA SER A 69 -9.01 -1.58 18.13
C SER A 69 -8.72 -0.78 16.85
N VAL A 70 -7.67 -1.13 16.11
CA VAL A 70 -7.34 -0.43 14.85
C VAL A 70 -8.30 -0.88 13.74
N MET A 71 -9.10 0.06 13.25
CA MET A 71 -9.93 -0.13 12.06
C MET A 71 -9.07 -0.20 10.80
N LYS A 72 -9.36 -1.16 9.93
CA LYS A 72 -8.72 -1.33 8.62
C LYS A 72 -9.76 -1.15 7.52
N GLU A 73 -9.48 -0.28 6.55
CA GLU A 73 -10.30 -0.18 5.33
C GLU A 73 -10.06 -1.42 4.46
N VAL A 74 -11.08 -2.26 4.29
CA VAL A 74 -11.03 -3.51 3.53
C VAL A 74 -11.55 -3.28 2.12
N LYS A 75 -10.73 -3.66 1.14
CA LYS A 75 -11.02 -3.69 -0.29
C LYS A 75 -10.86 -5.14 -0.75
N ASP A 76 -11.97 -5.86 -0.86
CA ASP A 76 -11.95 -7.27 -1.29
C ASP A 76 -12.18 -7.43 -2.81
N GLY A 77 -12.44 -6.33 -3.52
CA GLY A 77 -12.69 -6.31 -4.96
C GLY A 77 -14.05 -6.88 -5.38
N LYS A 78 -14.91 -7.29 -4.44
CA LYS A 78 -16.24 -7.87 -4.72
C LYS A 78 -17.38 -7.11 -4.05
N ASN A 79 -17.14 -6.58 -2.86
CA ASN A 79 -18.09 -5.86 -2.03
C ASN A 79 -17.71 -4.37 -1.95
N PRO A 80 -18.65 -3.49 -1.58
CA PRO A 80 -18.32 -2.13 -1.20
C PRO A 80 -17.25 -2.12 -0.11
N LYS A 81 -16.32 -1.16 -0.20
CA LYS A 81 -15.30 -0.97 0.83
C LYS A 81 -15.94 -0.77 2.20
N PHE A 82 -15.35 -1.36 3.22
CA PHE A 82 -15.85 -1.29 4.60
C PHE A 82 -14.70 -1.23 5.58
N GLU A 83 -14.96 -0.81 6.82
CA GLU A 83 -13.97 -0.79 7.89
C GLU A 83 -14.27 -1.89 8.90
N ALA A 84 -13.23 -2.59 9.34
CA ALA A 84 -13.32 -3.64 10.36
C ALA A 84 -11.97 -3.79 11.09
N THR A 85 -12.01 -4.27 12.34
CA THR A 85 -10.80 -4.67 13.05
C THR A 85 -10.34 -6.07 12.62
N CYS A 86 -9.11 -6.48 12.97
CA CYS A 86 -8.68 -7.87 12.71
C CYS A 86 -9.54 -8.88 13.46
N ASN A 87 -9.97 -8.54 14.67
CA ASN A 87 -10.88 -9.37 15.44
C ASN A 87 -12.22 -9.55 14.70
N ASP A 88 -12.83 -8.45 14.23
CA ASP A 88 -14.09 -8.52 13.48
C ASP A 88 -13.94 -9.39 12.23
N LEU A 89 -12.85 -9.22 11.48
CA LEU A 89 -12.59 -10.01 10.28
C LEU A 89 -12.38 -11.51 10.57
N ALA A 90 -11.89 -11.85 11.77
CA ALA A 90 -11.62 -13.23 12.18
C ALA A 90 -12.83 -13.90 12.86
N THR A 91 -13.73 -13.14 13.50
CA THR A 91 -14.81 -13.70 14.33
C THR A 91 -16.21 -13.41 13.82
N ASN A 92 -16.43 -12.34 13.05
CA ASN A 92 -17.76 -11.99 12.58
C ASN A 92 -18.20 -12.92 11.43
N PRO A 93 -19.34 -13.62 11.55
CA PRO A 93 -19.82 -14.58 10.53
C PRO A 93 -20.00 -13.96 9.13
N VAL A 94 -20.28 -12.66 9.05
CA VAL A 94 -20.41 -11.93 7.78
C VAL A 94 -19.08 -11.91 7.00
N TYR A 95 -17.94 -11.88 7.69
CA TYR A 95 -16.62 -11.81 7.07
C TYR A 95 -15.93 -13.17 7.00
N THR A 96 -16.11 -14.04 7.99
CA THR A 96 -15.54 -15.39 7.96
C THR A 96 -16.11 -16.23 6.82
N SER A 97 -17.39 -16.05 6.48
CA SER A 97 -18.01 -16.67 5.29
C SER A 97 -17.37 -16.26 3.96
N ARG A 98 -16.64 -15.13 3.94
CA ARG A 98 -15.93 -14.63 2.76
C ARG A 98 -14.50 -15.16 2.65
N ASN A 99 -14.03 -15.87 3.68
CA ASN A 99 -12.75 -16.56 3.73
C ASN A 99 -11.54 -15.68 3.36
N TYR A 100 -11.38 -14.55 4.04
CA TYR A 100 -10.27 -13.61 3.82
C TYR A 100 -8.91 -14.07 4.37
N GLY A 101 -8.81 -15.27 4.95
CA GLY A 101 -7.54 -15.82 5.46
C GLY A 101 -6.99 -15.12 6.71
N ILE A 102 -7.85 -14.43 7.48
CA ILE A 102 -7.45 -13.76 8.72
C ILE A 102 -7.43 -14.78 9.87
N PRO A 103 -6.30 -14.94 10.60
CA PRO A 103 -6.22 -15.88 11.71
C PRO A 103 -7.02 -15.40 12.93
N THR A 104 -7.64 -16.34 13.64
CA THR A 104 -8.23 -16.10 14.96
C THR A 104 -7.13 -16.05 16.02
N CYS A 105 -7.26 -15.11 16.98
CA CYS A 105 -6.28 -14.90 18.04
C CYS A 105 -6.98 -14.94 19.41
N PRO A 106 -7.28 -16.15 19.92
CA PRO A 106 -8.05 -16.32 21.15
C PRO A 106 -7.36 -15.65 22.34
N GLY A 107 -8.13 -14.94 23.18
CA GLY A 107 -7.62 -14.32 24.40
C GLY A 107 -6.84 -13.01 24.19
N LEU A 108 -6.64 -12.55 22.94
CA LEU A 108 -5.94 -11.29 22.70
C LEU A 108 -6.85 -10.05 22.91
N CYS A 109 -8.14 -10.18 22.60
CA CYS A 109 -9.14 -9.11 22.71
C CYS A 109 -10.04 -9.23 23.93
N THR A 110 -9.72 -10.09 24.89
CA THR A 110 -10.40 -10.09 26.18
C THR A 110 -10.00 -8.82 26.94
N ASP A 111 -10.98 -8.09 27.47
CA ASP A 111 -10.78 -6.84 28.21
C ASP A 111 -9.80 -7.00 29.37
#